data_AF-A0A2E5PHJ4-F1
#
_entry.id   AF-A0A2E5PHJ4-F1
#
_cell.length_a   1.000
_cell.length_b   1.000
_cell.length_c   1.000
_cell.angle_alpha   90.00
_cell.angle_beta   90.00
_cell.angle_gamma   90.00
#
_symmetry.space_group_name_H-M   'P 1'
#
loop_
_entity.id
_entity.type
_entity.pdbx_description
1 polymer ?
#
loop_
_entity_poly.entity_id
_entity_poly.type
_entity_poly.pdbx_seq_one_letter_code
_entity_poly.pdbx_strand_id
1 'polypeptide(L)'
;MIGRALPNVTFKTRVRDDTIGGPNPYRWEDVTTDDYFWQEVTTEDYFKGKRVILFSLPGAFTPTCSTYQLPDFENLFEEFKTRGIDEIYCLSVNDAFTMNAWAKDQSIVNVKLIPDGSGEFSRKMGMLVTKDNLGFGMRSWRYAAIVNDGVIEDWFEEPGFSDNCETDPYGASSPQSVMAELSA
;
A
#
# COMPACT_ATOMS: atom_id res chain seq x y z
N MET A 1 8.14 -9.75 13.47
CA MET A 1 8.73 -8.90 12.42
C MET A 1 9.47 -7.68 12.97
N ILE A 2 9.16 -7.21 14.18
CA ILE A 2 9.80 -6.07 14.86
C ILE A 2 11.34 -6.11 14.82
N GLY A 3 11.96 -4.95 14.59
CA GLY A 3 13.42 -4.75 14.49
C GLY A 3 14.03 -5.12 13.14
N ARG A 4 13.25 -5.69 12.22
CA ARG A 4 13.71 -6.03 10.86
C ARG A 4 13.62 -4.81 9.95
N ALA A 5 14.65 -4.57 9.14
CA ALA A 5 14.61 -3.59 8.07
C ALA A 5 13.65 -4.05 6.95
N LEU A 6 12.93 -3.10 6.34
CA LEU A 6 12.13 -3.36 5.15
C LEU A 6 13.02 -3.85 4.00
N PRO A 7 12.50 -4.73 3.14
CA PRO A 7 13.26 -5.22 2.00
C PRO A 7 13.52 -4.10 1.00
N ASN A 8 14.74 -4.03 0.47
CA ASN A 8 15.07 -3.12 -0.62
C ASN A 8 14.42 -3.61 -1.94
N VAL A 9 13.48 -2.82 -2.44
CA VAL A 9 12.71 -3.06 -3.67
C VAL A 9 12.54 -1.74 -4.43
N THR A 10 12.52 -1.84 -5.76
CA THR A 10 12.14 -0.75 -6.66
C THR A 10 10.72 -0.98 -7.17
N PHE A 11 9.80 -0.09 -6.81
CA PHE A 11 8.43 -0.09 -7.29
C PHE A 11 8.33 0.61 -8.66
N LYS A 12 7.52 0.03 -9.55
CA LYS A 12 7.17 0.63 -10.83
C LYS A 12 5.88 1.41 -10.65
N THR A 13 5.99 2.73 -10.56
CA THR A 13 4.86 3.63 -10.30
C THR A 13 4.55 4.46 -11.55
N ARG A 14 3.36 5.07 -11.56
CA ARG A 14 3.01 6.14 -12.49
C ARG A 14 2.60 7.37 -11.72
N VAL A 15 3.18 8.51 -12.09
CA VAL A 15 2.82 9.82 -11.56
C VAL A 15 2.11 10.64 -12.63
N ARG A 16 1.08 11.39 -12.21
CA ARG A 16 0.42 12.39 -13.03
C ARG A 16 1.24 13.67 -13.01
N ASP A 17 1.63 14.17 -14.17
CA ASP A 17 2.20 15.52 -14.33
C ASP A 17 1.12 16.45 -14.94
N ASP A 18 0.89 17.58 -14.27
CA ASP A 18 -0.19 18.54 -14.56
C ASP A 18 0.29 19.71 -15.44
N THR A 19 1.56 19.69 -15.90
CA THR A 19 2.18 20.81 -16.65
C THR A 19 1.90 20.81 -18.14
N ILE A 20 1.20 19.80 -18.64
CA ILE A 20 0.67 19.82 -19.99
C ILE A 20 -0.87 20.01 -19.88
N GLY A 21 -1.57 20.34 -20.96
CA GLY A 21 -3.04 20.47 -20.98
C GLY A 21 -3.72 19.40 -21.84
N GLY A 22 -5.05 19.23 -21.70
CA GLY A 22 -5.86 18.26 -22.46
C GLY A 22 -6.33 17.07 -21.61
N PRO A 23 -7.14 16.13 -22.15
CA PRO A 23 -7.52 14.91 -21.42
C PRO A 23 -6.29 14.05 -21.07
N ASN A 24 -5.18 14.23 -21.78
CA ASN A 24 -3.89 13.62 -21.50
C ASN A 24 -2.76 14.65 -21.66
N PRO A 25 -2.36 15.30 -20.57
CA PRO A 25 -1.34 16.30 -20.63
C PRO A 25 0.07 15.69 -20.47
N TYR A 26 0.81 15.34 -21.55
CA TYR A 26 2.26 15.02 -21.52
C TYR A 26 3.07 15.43 -22.80
N ARG A 27 4.42 15.65 -22.71
CA ARG A 27 5.31 16.14 -23.81
C ARG A 27 5.90 14.99 -24.67
N TRP A 28 6.08 15.25 -25.97
CA TRP A 28 6.54 14.31 -27.00
C TRP A 28 8.06 14.00 -27.00
N GLU A 29 8.39 12.71 -26.86
CA GLU A 29 9.54 11.98 -27.44
C GLU A 29 9.00 10.62 -27.97
N ASP A 30 9.68 9.98 -28.91
CA ASP A 30 9.14 8.81 -29.64
C ASP A 30 8.86 7.58 -28.74
N VAL A 31 7.60 7.12 -28.72
CA VAL A 31 7.14 5.92 -27.99
C VAL A 31 6.00 5.16 -28.72
N THR A 32 6.02 3.83 -28.54
CA THR A 32 4.91 2.86 -28.64
C THR A 32 4.78 2.18 -27.25
N THR A 33 3.66 1.74 -26.67
CA THR A 33 2.22 1.88 -26.88
C THR A 33 1.67 2.42 -25.55
N ASP A 34 1.13 3.64 -25.63
CA ASP A 34 0.04 4.20 -24.83
C ASP A 34 0.33 4.62 -23.36
N ASP A 35 0.95 5.81 -23.25
CA ASP A 35 0.54 6.96 -22.41
C ASP A 35 0.65 6.93 -20.88
N TYR A 36 1.67 6.25 -20.31
CA TYR A 36 1.95 6.23 -18.86
C TYR A 36 3.47 6.45 -18.63
N PHE A 37 3.90 7.58 -18.03
CA PHE A 37 5.31 7.75 -17.61
C PHE A 37 5.61 6.87 -16.40
N TRP A 38 6.58 5.97 -16.58
CA TRP A 38 7.08 5.12 -15.51
C TRP A 38 8.04 5.90 -14.62
N GLN A 39 7.78 5.91 -13.32
CA GLN A 39 8.76 6.32 -12.32
C GLN A 39 9.19 5.09 -11.52
N GLU A 40 10.50 4.99 -11.30
CA GLU A 40 11.06 4.06 -10.34
C GLU A 40 11.13 4.75 -8.97
N VAL A 41 10.49 4.14 -7.98
CA VAL A 41 10.52 4.62 -6.58
C VAL A 41 11.00 3.48 -5.71
N THR A 42 12.01 3.73 -4.88
CA THR A 42 12.62 2.72 -4.03
C THR A 42 11.98 2.68 -2.64
N THR A 43 12.25 1.61 -1.89
CA THR A 43 11.92 1.56 -0.45
C THR A 43 12.55 2.73 0.31
N GLU A 44 13.78 3.16 -0.02
CA GLU A 44 14.38 4.31 0.66
C GLU A 44 13.59 5.61 0.44
N ASP A 45 13.11 5.86 -0.78
CA ASP A 45 12.33 7.06 -1.12
C ASP A 45 11.05 7.19 -0.29
N TYR A 46 10.42 6.05 0.01
CA TYR A 46 9.23 6.00 0.85
C TYR A 46 9.53 6.13 2.34
N PHE A 47 10.51 5.38 2.88
CA PHE A 47 10.60 5.10 4.32
C PHE A 47 11.76 5.78 5.05
N LYS A 48 12.81 6.24 4.35
CA LYS A 48 14.01 6.80 4.97
C LYS A 48 13.73 8.14 5.65
N GLY A 49 14.21 8.28 6.89
CA GLY A 49 14.06 9.50 7.69
C GLY A 49 12.63 9.83 8.10
N LYS A 50 11.69 8.88 7.99
CA LYS A 50 10.29 9.04 8.34
C LYS A 50 9.84 7.96 9.31
N ARG A 51 8.86 8.27 10.15
CA ARG A 51 8.07 7.28 10.89
C ARG A 51 6.70 7.17 10.23
N VAL A 52 6.39 6.03 9.63
CA VAL A 52 5.21 5.88 8.76
C VAL A 52 4.38 4.68 9.17
N ILE A 53 3.11 4.68 8.74
CA ILE A 53 2.29 3.47 8.76
C ILE A 53 2.35 2.85 7.36
N LEU A 54 2.68 1.57 7.30
CA LEU A 54 2.51 0.74 6.09
C LEU A 54 1.41 -0.28 6.38
N PHE A 55 0.34 -0.28 5.60
CA PHE A 55 -0.63 -1.36 5.63
C PHE A 55 -0.76 -2.01 4.26
N SER A 56 -1.03 -3.30 4.27
CA SER A 56 -1.22 -4.10 3.07
C SER A 56 -2.57 -4.78 3.07
N LEU A 57 -3.06 -5.04 1.85
CA LEU A 57 -4.34 -5.65 1.59
C LEU A 57 -4.30 -6.59 0.38
N PRO A 58 -5.26 -7.54 0.28
CA PRO A 58 -5.24 -8.53 -0.80
C PRO A 58 -5.45 -7.95 -2.21
N GLY A 59 -6.24 -6.90 -2.37
CA GLY A 59 -6.50 -6.33 -3.69
C GLY A 59 -7.35 -5.08 -3.70
N ALA A 60 -6.99 -4.14 -4.59
CA ALA A 60 -7.83 -3.00 -4.95
C ALA A 60 -9.22 -3.46 -5.41
N PHE A 61 -10.23 -2.61 -5.19
CA PHE A 61 -11.65 -2.85 -5.50
C PHE A 61 -12.34 -4.01 -4.74
N THR A 62 -11.65 -4.74 -3.86
CA THR A 62 -12.29 -5.83 -3.10
C THR A 62 -13.11 -5.29 -1.91
N PRO A 63 -14.18 -5.97 -1.45
CA PRO A 63 -15.17 -5.40 -0.53
C PRO A 63 -14.58 -4.82 0.77
N THR A 64 -13.88 -5.63 1.58
CA THR A 64 -13.33 -5.18 2.87
C THR A 64 -12.31 -4.05 2.71
N CYS A 65 -11.52 -4.12 1.64
CA CYS A 65 -10.47 -3.13 1.35
C CYS A 65 -11.05 -1.77 0.98
N SER A 66 -12.12 -1.75 0.17
CA SER A 66 -12.78 -0.53 -0.33
C SER A 66 -13.88 0.00 0.59
N THR A 67 -14.45 -0.83 1.46
CA THR A 67 -15.52 -0.38 2.37
C THR A 67 -14.98 0.07 3.72
N TYR A 68 -13.88 -0.53 4.20
CA TYR A 68 -13.38 -0.29 5.55
C TYR A 68 -11.92 0.12 5.58
N GLN A 69 -10.99 -0.76 5.16
CA GLN A 69 -9.58 -0.58 5.52
C GLN A 69 -8.97 0.72 4.97
N LEU A 70 -8.96 0.93 3.66
CA LEU A 70 -8.38 2.14 3.08
C LEU A 70 -9.16 3.41 3.50
N PRO A 71 -10.50 3.46 3.42
CA PRO A 71 -11.27 4.62 3.87
C PRO A 71 -11.02 5.00 5.33
N ASP A 72 -10.92 4.03 6.25
CA ASP A 72 -10.72 4.31 7.67
C ASP A 72 -9.32 4.89 7.95
N PHE A 73 -8.28 4.41 7.26
CA PHE A 73 -6.94 5.02 7.35
C PHE A 73 -6.92 6.44 6.78
N GLU A 74 -7.65 6.70 5.69
CA GLU A 74 -7.79 8.05 5.12
C GLU A 74 -8.51 8.99 6.11
N ASN A 75 -9.61 8.53 6.70
CA ASN A 75 -10.39 9.32 7.66
C ASN A 75 -9.61 9.66 8.94
N LEU A 76 -8.72 8.77 9.38
CA LEU A 76 -7.90 8.94 10.60
C LEU A 76 -6.51 9.53 10.31
N PHE A 77 -6.21 9.90 9.06
CA PHE A 77 -4.89 10.35 8.65
C PHE A 77 -4.36 11.51 9.51
N GLU A 78 -5.16 12.56 9.72
CA GLU A 78 -4.75 13.72 10.52
C GLU A 78 -4.49 13.36 11.98
N GLU A 79 -5.26 12.43 12.55
CA GLU A 79 -5.01 11.97 13.92
C GLU A 79 -3.67 11.24 14.02
N PHE A 80 -3.36 10.36 13.06
CA PHE A 80 -2.04 9.72 13.00
C PHE A 80 -0.91 10.74 12.84
N LYS A 81 -1.10 11.78 12.02
CA LYS A 81 -0.14 12.89 11.89
C LYS A 81 0.14 13.56 13.24
N THR A 82 -0.90 13.82 14.05
CA THR A 82 -0.72 14.41 15.39
C THR A 82 0.03 13.49 16.36
N ARG A 83 0.05 12.18 16.10
CA ARG A 83 0.78 11.15 16.88
C ARG A 83 2.21 10.89 16.35
N GLY A 84 2.73 11.76 15.48
CA GLY A 84 4.10 11.66 14.99
C GLY A 84 4.30 10.60 13.90
N ILE A 85 3.24 10.23 13.18
CA ILE A 85 3.35 9.53 11.91
C ILE A 85 3.52 10.58 10.81
N ASP A 86 4.49 10.41 9.91
CA ASP A 86 4.75 11.34 8.82
C ASP A 86 3.87 11.08 7.61
N GLU A 87 3.65 9.80 7.28
CA GLU A 87 2.99 9.33 6.07
C GLU A 87 2.26 8.01 6.35
N ILE A 88 1.23 7.73 5.55
CA ILE A 88 0.53 6.45 5.55
C ILE A 88 0.56 5.86 4.13
N TYR A 89 1.02 4.61 4.03
CA TYR A 89 1.19 3.88 2.79
C TYR A 89 0.26 2.67 2.72
N CYS A 90 -0.51 2.57 1.64
CA CYS A 90 -1.35 1.43 1.30
C CYS A 90 -0.68 0.60 0.20
N LEU A 91 -0.29 -0.65 0.50
CA LEU A 91 0.38 -1.54 -0.45
C LEU A 91 -0.51 -2.70 -0.88
N SER A 92 -0.59 -2.95 -2.19
CA SER A 92 -1.28 -4.12 -2.74
C SER A 92 -0.48 -4.74 -3.89
N VAL A 93 -0.67 -6.05 -4.09
CA VAL A 93 -0.20 -6.75 -5.29
C VAL A 93 -1.14 -6.45 -6.45
N ASN A 94 -1.03 -5.22 -6.93
CA ASN A 94 -1.72 -4.66 -8.08
C ASN A 94 -0.73 -3.72 -8.81
N ASP A 95 -0.88 -3.62 -10.12
CA ASP A 95 -0.12 -2.67 -10.93
C ASP A 95 -0.54 -1.22 -10.64
N ALA A 96 0.28 -0.27 -11.11
CA ALA A 96 0.07 1.17 -10.91
C ALA A 96 -1.22 1.70 -11.55
N PHE A 97 -1.70 1.10 -12.65
CA PHE A 97 -2.93 1.54 -13.31
C PHE A 97 -4.12 1.25 -12.41
N THR A 98 -4.19 0.02 -11.92
CA THR A 98 -5.23 -0.44 -11.01
C THR A 98 -5.21 0.38 -9.71
N MET A 99 -4.05 0.57 -9.10
CA MET A 99 -3.92 1.33 -7.85
C MET A 99 -4.32 2.81 -8.02
N ASN A 100 -3.92 3.46 -9.13
CA ASN A 100 -4.27 4.85 -9.39
C ASN A 100 -5.78 5.03 -9.68
N ALA A 101 -6.37 4.13 -10.48
CA ALA A 101 -7.80 4.15 -10.74
C ALA A 101 -8.61 3.95 -9.45
N TRP A 102 -8.15 3.04 -8.58
CA TRP A 102 -8.78 2.78 -7.30
C TRP A 102 -8.66 3.95 -6.34
N ALA A 103 -7.49 4.60 -6.22
CA ALA A 103 -7.33 5.80 -5.41
C ALA A 103 -8.33 6.90 -5.79
N LYS A 104 -8.52 7.11 -7.10
CA LYS A 104 -9.48 8.08 -7.63
C LYS A 104 -10.92 7.69 -7.33
N ASP A 105 -11.28 6.43 -7.50
CA ASP A 105 -12.61 5.89 -7.18
C ASP A 105 -12.96 6.08 -5.70
N GLN A 106 -11.99 5.80 -4.83
CA GLN A 106 -12.11 5.94 -3.38
C GLN A 106 -11.97 7.39 -2.89
N SER A 107 -11.70 8.35 -3.79
CA SER A 107 -11.47 9.76 -3.47
C SER A 107 -10.37 9.99 -2.41
N ILE A 108 -9.31 9.19 -2.47
CA ILE A 108 -8.17 9.28 -1.54
C ILE A 108 -7.36 10.55 -1.81
N VAL A 109 -7.04 11.27 -0.74
CA VAL A 109 -6.27 12.52 -0.80
C VAL A 109 -4.92 12.37 -0.09
N ASN A 110 -4.90 11.75 1.09
CA ASN A 110 -3.76 11.77 1.99
C ASN A 110 -2.94 10.47 1.99
N VAL A 111 -3.61 9.31 2.05
CA VAL A 111 -2.95 8.01 2.00
C VAL A 111 -2.32 7.78 0.63
N LYS A 112 -1.06 7.36 0.61
CA LYS A 112 -0.30 7.11 -0.63
C LYS A 112 -0.34 5.63 -0.98
N LEU A 113 -0.69 5.31 -2.22
CA LEU A 113 -0.81 3.93 -2.69
C LEU A 113 0.51 3.45 -3.33
N ILE A 114 0.98 2.27 -2.92
CA ILE A 114 2.19 1.61 -3.43
C ILE A 114 1.77 0.40 -4.29
N PRO A 115 2.05 0.41 -5.61
CA PRO A 115 1.76 -0.71 -6.50
C PRO A 115 2.88 -1.75 -6.46
N ASP A 116 2.75 -2.76 -5.58
CA ASP A 116 3.65 -3.92 -5.56
C ASP A 116 3.24 -4.93 -6.66
N GLY A 117 3.16 -4.48 -7.90
CA GLY A 117 2.50 -5.21 -8.99
C GLY A 117 3.10 -6.58 -9.33
N SER A 118 4.38 -6.79 -9.02
CA SER A 118 5.06 -8.09 -9.15
C SER A 118 5.04 -8.93 -7.87
N GLY A 119 4.50 -8.39 -6.77
CA GLY A 119 4.51 -9.00 -5.44
C GLY A 119 5.90 -9.12 -4.82
N GLU A 120 6.91 -8.40 -5.33
CA GLU A 120 8.30 -8.55 -4.89
C GLU A 120 8.48 -8.11 -3.44
N PHE A 121 7.89 -6.98 -3.05
CA PHE A 121 7.95 -6.51 -1.68
C PHE A 121 7.22 -7.45 -0.75
N SER A 122 5.98 -7.83 -1.09
CA SER A 122 5.16 -8.76 -0.32
C SER A 122 5.87 -10.11 -0.14
N ARG A 123 6.50 -10.64 -1.19
CA ARG A 123 7.29 -11.88 -1.14
C ARG A 123 8.49 -11.75 -0.21
N LYS A 124 9.28 -10.67 -0.32
CA LYS A 124 10.46 -10.47 0.53
C LYS A 124 10.09 -10.18 2.00
N MET A 125 8.92 -9.59 2.24
CA MET A 125 8.34 -9.47 3.57
C MET A 125 7.89 -10.81 4.16
N GLY A 126 7.72 -11.85 3.32
CA GLY A 126 7.15 -13.13 3.72
C GLY A 126 5.62 -13.12 3.79
N MET A 127 4.99 -12.13 3.19
CA MET A 127 3.54 -11.87 3.25
C MET A 127 2.82 -12.18 1.94
N LEU A 128 3.47 -12.86 0.99
CA LEU A 128 2.81 -13.27 -0.26
C LEU A 128 2.09 -14.60 -0.05
N VAL A 129 0.80 -14.65 -0.39
CA VAL A 129 -0.05 -15.86 -0.33
C VAL A 129 -0.76 -16.09 -1.66
N THR A 130 -1.09 -17.34 -1.94
CA THR A 130 -1.96 -17.73 -3.06
C THR A 130 -3.42 -17.48 -2.68
N LYS A 131 -4.20 -16.87 -3.56
CA LYS A 131 -5.66 -16.68 -3.43
C LYS A 131 -6.40 -17.15 -4.69
N ASP A 132 -6.03 -18.32 -5.20
CA ASP A 132 -6.63 -18.94 -6.38
C ASP A 132 -8.08 -19.38 -6.14
N ASN A 133 -8.44 -19.64 -4.88
CA ASN A 133 -9.83 -19.88 -4.47
C ASN A 133 -10.77 -18.71 -4.82
N LEU A 134 -10.24 -17.50 -5.04
CA LEU A 134 -10.97 -16.31 -5.50
C LEU A 134 -10.57 -15.86 -6.91
N GLY A 135 -9.66 -16.59 -7.57
CA GLY A 135 -9.13 -16.24 -8.89
C GLY A 135 -8.17 -15.05 -8.89
N PHE A 136 -7.54 -14.74 -7.74
CA PHE A 136 -6.70 -13.55 -7.60
C PHE A 136 -5.22 -13.79 -7.89
N GLY A 137 -4.78 -15.06 -7.96
CA GLY A 137 -3.37 -15.40 -8.02
C GLY A 137 -2.66 -15.10 -6.70
N MET A 138 -1.37 -14.75 -6.79
CA MET A 138 -0.55 -14.35 -5.66
C MET A 138 -0.92 -12.94 -5.19
N ARG A 139 -1.19 -12.77 -3.89
CA ARG A 139 -1.55 -11.48 -3.26
C ARG A 139 -0.83 -11.29 -1.95
N SER A 140 -0.79 -10.05 -1.47
CA SER A 140 -0.31 -9.77 -0.12
C SER A 140 -1.33 -10.22 0.91
N TRP A 141 -0.85 -10.78 2.01
CA TRP A 141 -1.62 -10.97 3.22
C TRP A 141 -1.96 -9.60 3.84
N ARG A 142 -3.05 -9.55 4.61
CA ARG A 142 -3.47 -8.32 5.26
C ARG A 142 -2.64 -8.10 6.54
N TYR A 143 -1.96 -6.97 6.61
CA TYR A 143 -1.20 -6.55 7.78
C TYR A 143 -1.08 -5.03 7.84
N ALA A 144 -0.70 -4.50 8.99
CA ALA A 144 -0.18 -3.15 9.16
C ALA A 144 1.13 -3.17 9.95
N ALA A 145 1.92 -2.12 9.82
CA ALA A 145 3.18 -1.95 10.52
C ALA A 145 3.44 -0.46 10.76
N ILE A 146 4.00 -0.14 11.92
CA ILE A 146 4.67 1.15 12.13
C ILE A 146 6.13 0.93 11.73
N VAL A 147 6.63 1.79 10.85
CA VAL A 147 7.98 1.70 10.30
C VAL A 147 8.70 3.01 10.59
N ASN A 148 9.83 2.93 11.27
CA ASN A 148 10.66 4.07 11.61
C ASN A 148 12.03 3.95 10.92
N ASP A 149 12.33 4.90 10.04
CA ASP A 149 13.54 4.93 9.21
C ASP A 149 13.81 3.58 8.50
N GLY A 150 12.75 3.04 7.88
CA GLY A 150 12.80 1.75 7.18
C GLY A 150 12.92 0.52 8.09
N VAL A 151 12.84 0.65 9.41
CA VAL A 151 12.85 -0.46 10.37
C VAL A 151 11.46 -0.66 10.98
N ILE A 152 10.99 -1.91 11.06
CA ILE A 152 9.69 -2.23 11.64
C ILE A 152 9.72 -2.00 13.16
N GLU A 153 8.94 -1.04 13.64
CA GLU A 153 8.74 -0.72 15.05
C GLU A 153 7.65 -1.61 15.64
N ASP A 154 6.49 -1.67 14.97
CA ASP A 154 5.33 -2.46 15.39
C ASP A 154 4.75 -3.27 14.23
N TRP A 155 4.06 -4.38 14.57
CA TRP A 155 3.56 -5.34 13.59
C TRP A 155 2.16 -5.83 13.94
N PHE A 156 1.23 -5.66 12.99
CA PHE A 156 -0.19 -5.95 13.13
C PHE A 156 -0.63 -6.89 12.00
N GLU A 157 -0.45 -8.19 12.18
CA GLU A 157 -0.79 -9.20 11.18
C GLU A 157 -2.17 -9.79 11.46
N GLU A 158 -3.00 -9.93 10.41
CA GLU A 158 -4.26 -10.63 10.58
C GLU A 158 -4.04 -12.13 10.85
N PRO A 159 -4.84 -12.76 11.72
CA PRO A 159 -4.70 -14.17 12.04
C PRO A 159 -5.08 -15.07 10.86
N GLY A 160 -4.57 -16.29 10.84
CA GLY A 160 -4.94 -17.30 9.84
C GLY A 160 -4.18 -17.14 8.52
N PHE A 161 -2.95 -16.63 8.58
CA PHE A 161 -2.02 -16.59 7.44
C PHE A 161 -1.91 -17.96 6.76
N SER A 162 -2.47 -18.08 5.56
CA SER A 162 -2.36 -19.28 4.75
C SER A 162 -2.71 -19.00 3.28
N ASP A 163 -2.19 -19.86 2.40
CA ASP A 163 -2.70 -19.95 1.03
C ASP A 163 -4.18 -20.34 1.04
N ASN A 164 -4.94 -19.77 0.11
CA ASN A 164 -6.36 -20.03 -0.12
C ASN A 164 -7.21 -19.94 1.14
N CYS A 165 -6.83 -19.07 2.08
CA CYS A 165 -7.63 -18.80 3.28
C CYS A 165 -9.08 -18.46 2.87
N GLU A 166 -10.03 -19.19 3.45
CA GLU A 166 -11.47 -19.11 3.11
C GLU A 166 -12.14 -17.88 3.73
N THR A 167 -11.55 -17.36 4.80
CA THR A 167 -12.03 -16.17 5.50
C THR A 167 -11.32 -14.91 5.01
N ASP A 168 -11.95 -13.75 5.23
CA ASP A 168 -11.35 -12.44 5.01
C ASP A 168 -11.14 -11.72 6.35
N PRO A 169 -10.09 -12.08 7.13
CA PRO A 169 -9.88 -11.50 8.45
C PRO A 169 -9.53 -10.01 8.34
N TYR A 170 -10.14 -9.22 9.22
CA TYR A 170 -9.84 -7.80 9.38
C TYR A 170 -10.16 -7.37 10.81
N GLY A 171 -9.15 -6.88 11.52
CA GLY A 171 -9.28 -6.36 12.89
C GLY A 171 -7.92 -6.02 13.49
N ALA A 172 -6.96 -6.95 13.43
CA ALA A 172 -5.62 -6.73 13.98
C ALA A 172 -4.92 -5.56 13.28
N SER A 173 -5.04 -5.48 11.96
CA SER A 173 -4.46 -4.44 11.10
C SER A 173 -5.35 -3.21 10.89
N SER A 174 -6.44 -3.08 11.65
CA SER A 174 -7.33 -1.92 11.57
C SER A 174 -6.63 -0.64 12.06
N PRO A 175 -7.00 0.55 11.56
CA PRO A 175 -6.41 1.78 12.05
C PRO A 175 -6.69 2.03 13.54
N GLN A 176 -7.80 1.52 14.07
CA GLN A 176 -8.11 1.62 15.51
C GLN A 176 -7.12 0.80 16.35
N SER A 177 -6.76 -0.41 15.90
CA SER A 177 -5.73 -1.23 16.55
C SER A 177 -4.36 -0.54 16.51
N VAL A 178 -3.99 0.04 15.37
CA VAL A 178 -2.73 0.80 15.23
C VAL A 178 -2.74 2.06 16.11
N MET A 179 -3.86 2.79 16.16
CA MET A 179 -4.00 4.00 16.99
C MET A 179 -3.93 3.68 18.49
N ALA A 180 -4.44 2.52 18.91
CA ALA A 180 -4.35 2.07 20.29
C ALA A 180 -2.89 1.88 20.72
N GLU A 181 -2.03 1.31 19.87
CA GLU A 181 -0.60 1.15 20.14
C GLU A 181 0.10 2.51 20.27
N LEU A 182 -0.21 3.47 19.39
CA LEU A 182 0.33 4.84 19.47
C LEU A 182 -0.14 5.64 20.70
N SER A 183 -1.09 5.09 21.47
CA SER A 183 -1.63 5.69 22.70
C SER A 183 -1.11 5.03 23.98
N ALA A 184 -0.36 3.93 23.87
CA ALA A 184 0.23 3.21 24.98
C ALA A 184 1.58 3.84 25.41
#